data_AF-A0A7K1TJN5-F1
#
_entry.id   AF-A0A7K1TJN5-F1
#
_cell.length_a   1.000
_cell.length_b   1.000
_cell.length_c   1.000
_cell.angle_alpha   90.00
_cell.angle_beta   90.00
_cell.angle_gamma   90.00
#
_symmetry.space_group_name_H-M   'P 1'
#
loop_
_entity.id
_entity.type
_entity.pdbx_description
1 polymer ?
#
loop_
_entity_poly.entity_id
_entity_poly.type
_entity_poly.pdbx_seq_one_letter_code
_entity_poly.pdbx_strand_id
1 'polypeptide(L)'
;MPENSPETAALQEAAEQVRQQLSLPAYNAAAVEELARFIEAQRASLPPAEREGFVTALGCFLGECLVRAYRAEWAAGRDGSTGIGLAGRLFFNPFYLVNQQLNKGLEASVAGFFGSVPGRLVAAGSGRKQWIS
;
A
#
# COMPACT_ATOMS: atom_id res chain seq x y z
N MET A 1 15.48 -19.81 -0.21
CA MET A 1 14.59 -18.62 -0.29
C MET A 1 14.01 -18.64 -1.69
N PRO A 2 12.70 -18.64 -1.94
CA PRO A 2 12.24 -18.39 -3.29
C PRO A 2 12.42 -16.89 -3.52
N GLU A 3 13.54 -16.54 -4.14
CA GLU A 3 13.81 -15.20 -4.63
C GLU A 3 12.81 -14.92 -5.76
N ASN A 4 11.93 -13.94 -5.55
CA ASN A 4 11.00 -13.33 -6.51
C ASN A 4 10.15 -14.29 -7.35
N SER A 5 8.91 -14.54 -6.90
CA SER A 5 7.89 -15.11 -7.78
C SER A 5 7.64 -14.19 -8.99
N PRO A 6 7.26 -14.74 -10.17
CA PRO A 6 6.93 -13.92 -11.34
C PRO A 6 5.82 -12.91 -11.06
N GLU A 7 4.91 -13.23 -10.13
CA GLU A 7 3.86 -12.33 -9.65
C GLU A 7 4.43 -11.10 -8.94
N THR A 8 5.43 -11.30 -8.07
CA THR A 8 6.09 -10.20 -7.36
C THR A 8 6.84 -9.29 -8.33
N ALA A 9 7.48 -9.87 -9.34
CA ALA A 9 8.16 -9.10 -10.39
C ALA A 9 7.16 -8.23 -11.19
N ALA A 10 6.00 -8.77 -11.54
CA ALA A 10 4.95 -8.00 -12.22
C ALA A 10 4.40 -6.85 -11.37
N LEU A 11 4.22 -7.07 -10.05
CA LEU A 11 3.81 -6.01 -9.12
C LEU A 11 4.85 -4.89 -9.03
N GLN A 12 6.13 -5.26 -8.99
CA GLN A 12 7.26 -4.31 -8.99
C GLN A 12 7.36 -3.51 -10.28
N GLU A 13 7.17 -4.16 -11.43
CA GLU A 13 7.18 -3.50 -12.72
C GLU A 13 6.03 -2.49 -12.84
N ALA A 14 4.83 -2.86 -12.42
CA ALA A 14 3.68 -1.95 -12.38
C ALA A 14 3.91 -0.75 -11.45
N ALA A 15 4.51 -0.99 -10.28
CA ALA A 15 4.90 0.08 -9.36
C ALA A 15 5.90 1.04 -10.01
N GLU A 16 6.89 0.51 -10.74
CA GLU A 16 7.91 1.30 -11.42
C GLU A 16 7.34 2.15 -12.55
N GLN A 17 6.37 1.62 -13.31
CA GLN A 17 5.66 2.39 -14.32
C GLN A 17 4.94 3.60 -13.69
N VAL A 18 4.23 3.40 -12.58
CA VAL A 18 3.56 4.52 -11.86
C VAL A 18 4.57 5.53 -11.34
N ARG A 19 5.68 5.07 -10.76
CA ARG A 19 6.76 5.95 -10.27
C ARG A 19 7.27 6.85 -11.40
N GLN A 20 7.50 6.29 -12.58
CA GLN A 20 7.98 7.02 -13.75
C GLN A 20 6.93 7.99 -14.29
N GLN A 21 5.67 7.56 -14.40
CA GLN A 21 4.56 8.40 -14.87
C GLN A 21 4.36 9.62 -13.97
N LEU A 22 4.46 9.45 -12.65
CA LEU A 22 4.33 10.53 -11.68
C LEU A 22 5.65 11.27 -11.43
N SER A 23 6.75 10.89 -12.11
CA SER A 23 8.09 11.46 -11.93
C SER A 23 8.57 11.47 -10.47
N LEU A 24 8.23 10.42 -9.71
CA LEU A 24 8.56 10.33 -8.29
C LEU A 24 9.98 9.81 -8.09
N PRO A 25 10.81 10.45 -7.25
CA PRO A 25 12.23 10.10 -7.15
C PRO A 25 12.50 8.81 -6.38
N ALA A 26 11.57 8.34 -5.54
CA ALA A 26 11.76 7.19 -4.67
C ALA A 26 10.42 6.60 -4.18
N TYR A 27 10.50 5.45 -3.51
CA TYR A 27 9.40 4.79 -2.80
C TYR A 27 9.42 5.14 -1.31
N ASN A 28 9.03 6.38 -0.96
CA ASN A 28 9.12 6.92 0.40
C ASN A 28 7.86 7.70 0.80
N ALA A 29 7.84 8.25 2.02
CA ALA A 29 6.70 8.99 2.54
C ALA A 29 6.25 10.15 1.62
N ALA A 30 7.20 10.94 1.09
CA ALA A 30 6.89 12.05 0.18
C ALA A 30 6.20 11.56 -1.10
N ALA A 31 6.64 10.43 -1.65
CA ALA A 31 6.02 9.83 -2.82
C ALA A 31 4.58 9.34 -2.54
N VAL A 32 4.31 8.86 -1.32
CA VAL A 32 2.95 8.47 -0.90
C VAL A 32 2.05 9.70 -0.68
N GLU A 33 2.61 10.83 -0.23
CA GLU A 33 1.88 12.10 -0.19
C GLU A 33 1.45 12.56 -1.59
N GLU A 34 2.35 12.51 -2.57
CA GLU A 34 2.01 12.84 -3.96
C GLU A 34 0.98 11.86 -4.53
N LEU A 35 1.13 10.56 -4.23
CA LEU A 35 0.13 9.56 -4.59
C LEU A 35 -1.26 9.91 -4.02
N ALA A 36 -1.32 10.31 -2.75
CA ALA A 36 -2.58 10.69 -2.12
C ALA A 36 -3.20 11.93 -2.78
N ARG A 37 -2.39 12.95 -3.12
CA ARG A 37 -2.87 14.13 -3.86
C ARG A 37 -3.39 13.76 -5.25
N PHE A 38 -2.67 12.87 -5.95
CA PHE A 38 -3.06 12.38 -7.27
C PHE A 38 -4.39 11.62 -7.23
N ILE A 39 -4.57 10.70 -6.28
CA ILE A 39 -5.84 9.98 -6.10
C ILE A 39 -6.99 10.96 -5.84
N GLU A 40 -6.78 11.94 -4.96
CA GLU A 40 -7.82 12.92 -4.63
C GLU A 40 -8.20 13.77 -5.85
N ALA A 41 -7.23 14.19 -6.65
CA ALA A 41 -7.48 14.96 -7.87
C ALA A 41 -8.28 14.17 -8.92
N GLN A 42 -8.05 12.86 -9.05
CA GLN A 42 -8.75 12.01 -10.02
C GLN A 42 -10.13 11.54 -9.51
N ARG A 43 -10.37 11.58 -8.20
CA ARG A 43 -11.55 10.98 -7.55
C ARG A 43 -12.88 11.37 -8.20
N ALA A 44 -13.06 12.65 -8.52
CA ALA A 44 -14.33 13.16 -9.05
C ALA A 44 -14.52 12.91 -10.55
N SER A 45 -13.43 12.67 -11.29
CA SER A 45 -13.43 12.57 -12.76
C SER A 45 -13.10 11.18 -13.28
N LEU A 46 -12.71 10.23 -12.41
CA LEU A 46 -12.30 8.89 -12.80
C LEU A 46 -13.50 8.08 -13.35
N PRO A 47 -13.47 7.67 -14.64
CA PRO A 47 -14.54 6.88 -15.22
C PRO A 47 -14.65 5.51 -14.53
N PRO A 48 -15.88 4.97 -14.33
CA PRO A 48 -16.05 3.66 -13.72
C PRO A 48 -15.29 2.52 -14.41
N ALA A 49 -15.17 2.58 -15.74
CA ALA A 49 -14.46 1.59 -16.54
C ALA A 49 -12.93 1.60 -16.33
N GLU A 50 -12.36 2.74 -15.95
CA GLU A 50 -10.91 2.89 -15.72
C GLU A 50 -10.51 2.63 -14.27
N ARG A 51 -11.50 2.61 -13.37
CA ARG A 51 -11.28 2.55 -11.93
C ARG A 51 -10.48 1.32 -11.49
N GLU A 52 -10.76 0.16 -12.07
CA GLU A 52 -10.05 -1.07 -11.71
C GLU A 52 -8.56 -1.00 -12.06
N GLY A 53 -8.22 -0.61 -13.29
CA GLY A 53 -6.84 -0.42 -13.72
C GLY A 53 -6.11 0.64 -12.88
N PHE A 54 -6.80 1.73 -12.55
CA PHE A 54 -6.28 2.79 -11.70
C PHE A 54 -5.96 2.29 -10.28
N VAL A 55 -6.89 1.56 -9.65
CA VAL A 55 -6.68 0.97 -8.32
C VAL A 55 -5.54 -0.04 -8.34
N THR A 56 -5.46 -0.89 -9.36
CA THR A 56 -4.40 -1.89 -9.50
C THR A 56 -3.02 -1.22 -9.60
N ALA A 57 -2.85 -0.29 -10.54
CA ALA A 57 -1.57 0.39 -10.76
C ALA A 57 -1.10 1.13 -9.50
N LEU A 58 -1.97 1.96 -8.92
CA LEU A 58 -1.62 2.74 -7.72
C LEU A 58 -1.46 1.87 -6.48
N GLY A 59 -2.19 0.76 -6.39
CA GLY A 59 -2.02 -0.23 -5.33
C GLY A 59 -0.67 -0.93 -5.40
N CYS A 60 -0.17 -1.28 -6.59
CA CYS A 60 1.19 -1.79 -6.78
C CYS A 60 2.23 -0.79 -6.27
N PHE A 61 2.11 0.48 -6.66
CA PHE A 61 3.02 1.54 -6.22
C PHE A 61 2.99 1.76 -4.71
N LEU A 62 1.81 1.83 -4.09
CA LEU A 62 1.67 1.94 -2.64
C LEU A 62 2.27 0.73 -1.91
N GLY A 63 2.04 -0.47 -2.45
CA GLY A 63 2.61 -1.71 -1.93
C GLY A 63 4.14 -1.65 -1.91
N GLU A 64 4.76 -1.23 -3.01
CA GLU A 64 6.21 -1.05 -3.05
C GLU A 64 6.72 0.04 -2.10
N CYS A 65 5.98 1.13 -1.90
CA CYS A 65 6.32 2.09 -0.86
C CYS A 65 6.36 1.44 0.53
N LEU A 66 5.41 0.55 0.85
CA LEU A 66 5.40 -0.17 2.13
C LEU A 66 6.57 -1.16 2.24
N VAL A 67 6.86 -1.91 1.17
CA VAL A 67 8.00 -2.83 1.09
C VAL A 67 9.31 -2.10 1.36
N ARG A 68 9.58 -1.03 0.61
CA ARG A 68 10.85 -0.30 0.67
C ARG A 68 11.03 0.47 1.98
N ALA A 69 9.98 1.16 2.45
CA ALA A 69 10.09 2.01 3.63
C ALA A 69 10.05 1.23 4.95
N TYR A 70 9.30 0.14 5.01
CA TYR A 70 9.06 -0.61 6.24
C TYR A 70 9.66 -2.02 6.25
N ARG A 71 10.42 -2.40 5.21
CA ARG A 71 10.93 -3.77 5.03
C ARG A 71 9.80 -4.80 5.08
N ALA A 72 8.67 -4.44 4.50
CA ALA A 72 7.53 -5.33 4.33
C ALA A 72 7.76 -6.27 3.14
N GLU A 73 6.89 -7.24 2.95
CA GLU A 73 6.98 -8.21 1.87
C GLU A 73 5.63 -8.37 1.18
N TRP A 74 5.62 -8.59 -0.13
CA TRP A 74 4.42 -9.04 -0.83
C TRP A 74 4.02 -10.42 -0.31
N ALA A 75 2.75 -10.57 0.02
CA ALA A 75 2.21 -11.79 0.59
C ALA A 75 0.75 -12.00 0.17
N ALA A 76 0.31 -13.25 0.20
CA ALA A 76 -1.11 -13.59 0.10
C ALA A 76 -1.78 -13.47 1.48
N GLY A 77 -2.94 -12.83 1.51
CA GLY A 77 -3.85 -12.82 2.65
C GLY A 77 -4.49 -14.19 2.87
N ARG A 78 -5.17 -14.37 4.00
CA ARG A 78 -5.87 -15.63 4.34
C ARG A 78 -7.00 -15.97 3.37
N ASP A 79 -7.55 -14.96 2.71
CA ASP A 79 -8.59 -15.04 1.69
C ASP A 79 -8.00 -15.18 0.26
N GLY A 80 -6.68 -15.30 0.13
CA GLY A 80 -5.99 -15.34 -1.15
C GLY A 80 -5.75 -13.98 -1.79
N SER A 81 -6.12 -12.87 -1.13
CA SER A 81 -5.88 -11.53 -1.67
C SER A 81 -4.39 -11.17 -1.68
N THR A 82 -3.91 -10.52 -2.73
CA THR A 82 -2.55 -9.97 -2.76
C THR A 82 -2.44 -8.74 -1.87
N GLY A 83 -1.41 -8.70 -1.02
CA GLY A 83 -1.15 -7.55 -0.17
C GLY A 83 0.26 -7.56 0.40
N ILE A 84 0.43 -6.82 1.49
CA ILE A 84 1.71 -6.57 2.15
C ILE A 84 1.70 -7.19 3.53
N GLY A 85 2.53 -8.21 3.73
CA GLY A 85 2.86 -8.76 5.03
C GLY A 85 3.95 -7.93 5.70
N LEU A 86 3.79 -7.66 6.99
CA LEU A 86 4.76 -6.89 7.76
C LEU A 86 5.00 -7.53 9.13
N ALA A 87 6.28 -7.78 9.42
CA ALA A 87 6.78 -8.36 10.67
C ALA A 87 6.08 -9.68 11.07
N GLY A 88 5.54 -10.43 10.11
CA GLY A 88 4.81 -11.69 10.34
C GLY A 88 3.54 -11.55 11.19
N ARG A 89 3.00 -10.34 11.33
CA ARG A 89 1.87 -10.05 12.24
C ARG A 89 0.80 -9.16 11.64
N LEU A 90 1.20 -8.25 10.76
CA LEU A 90 0.32 -7.31 10.10
C LEU A 90 0.18 -7.68 8.63
N PHE A 91 -1.00 -7.44 8.09
CA PHE A 91 -1.29 -7.59 6.68
C PHE A 91 -2.08 -6.38 6.22
N PHE A 92 -1.67 -5.78 5.12
CA PHE A 92 -2.31 -4.61 4.53
C PHE A 92 -2.60 -4.86 3.06
N ASN A 93 -3.80 -4.53 2.60
CA ASN A 93 -4.15 -4.61 1.19
C ASN A 93 -4.03 -3.20 0.57
N PRO A 94 -2.98 -2.90 -0.22
CA PRO A 94 -2.78 -1.56 -0.76
C PRO A 94 -3.84 -1.18 -1.81
N PHE A 95 -4.36 -2.14 -2.56
CA PHE A 95 -5.45 -1.93 -3.53
C PHE A 95 -6.73 -1.48 -2.84
N TYR A 96 -7.06 -2.13 -1.73
CA TYR A 96 -8.19 -1.74 -0.89
C TYR A 96 -8.02 -0.32 -0.33
N LEU A 97 -6.82 0.04 0.12
CA LEU A 97 -6.55 1.38 0.66
C LEU A 97 -6.72 2.48 -0.40
N VAL A 98 -6.20 2.27 -1.62
CA VAL A 98 -6.41 3.19 -2.75
C VAL A 98 -7.91 3.31 -3.07
N ASN A 99 -8.61 2.18 -3.16
CA ASN A 99 -10.04 2.19 -3.43
C ASN A 99 -10.84 2.90 -2.32
N GLN A 100 -10.41 2.80 -1.06
CA GLN A 100 -11.03 3.50 0.05
C GLN A 100 -10.83 5.02 -0.05
N GLN A 101 -9.65 5.49 -0.42
CA GLN A 101 -9.45 6.92 -0.66
C GLN A 101 -10.31 7.41 -1.84
N LEU A 102 -10.44 6.65 -2.92
CA LEU A 102 -11.35 7.02 -4.02
C LEU A 102 -12.83 7.11 -3.57
N ASN A 103 -13.24 6.34 -2.55
CA ASN A 103 -14.61 6.37 -2.06
C ASN A 103 -14.85 7.44 -0.99
N LYS A 104 -13.90 7.58 -0.06
CA LYS A 104 -14.06 8.36 1.19
C LYS A 104 -13.20 9.62 1.20
N GLY A 105 -12.25 9.74 0.28
CA GLY A 105 -11.38 10.90 0.14
C GLY A 105 -10.33 10.89 1.23
N LEU A 106 -9.93 12.07 1.67
CA LEU A 106 -8.84 12.23 2.64
C LEU A 106 -9.12 11.58 4.01
N GLU A 107 -10.37 11.28 4.36
CA GLU A 107 -10.70 10.47 5.55
C GLU A 107 -10.06 9.07 5.51
N ALA A 108 -9.86 8.53 4.32
CA ALA A 108 -9.18 7.25 4.08
C ALA A 108 -7.85 7.44 3.34
N SER A 109 -7.17 8.57 3.58
CA SER A 109 -5.90 8.92 2.93
C SER A 109 -4.86 7.81 3.04
N VAL A 110 -4.29 7.42 1.89
CA VAL A 110 -3.17 6.46 1.86
C VAL A 110 -1.92 7.03 2.53
N ALA A 111 -1.71 8.35 2.47
CA ALA A 111 -0.61 9.02 3.19
C ALA A 111 -0.82 8.97 4.71
N GLY A 112 -2.05 9.24 5.17
CA GLY A 112 -2.41 9.09 6.58
C GLY A 112 -2.23 7.65 7.08
N PHE A 113 -2.67 6.67 6.29
CA PHE A 113 -2.44 5.26 6.59
C PHE A 113 -0.94 4.93 6.66
N PHE A 114 -0.17 5.34 5.65
CA PHE A 114 1.26 5.05 5.56
C PHE A 114 2.03 5.62 6.77
N GLY A 115 1.74 6.87 7.17
CA GLY A 115 2.34 7.48 8.36
C GLY A 115 1.95 6.80 9.68
N SER A 116 0.81 6.10 9.73
CA SER A 116 0.36 5.37 10.92
C SER A 116 1.05 4.01 11.13
N VAL A 117 1.76 3.48 10.12
CA VAL A 117 2.34 2.13 10.16
C VAL A 117 3.31 1.91 11.34
N PRO A 118 4.25 2.82 11.66
CA PRO A 118 5.13 2.65 12.82
C PRO A 118 4.36 2.48 14.14
N GLY A 119 3.29 3.26 14.34
CA GLY A 119 2.44 3.13 15.54
C GLY A 119 1.72 1.79 15.62
N ARG A 120 1.25 1.26 14.47
CA ARG A 120 0.61 -0.07 14.40
C ARG A 120 1.59 -1.19 14.73
N LEU A 121 2.85 -1.07 14.31
CA LEU A 121 3.90 -2.03 14.66
C LEU A 121 4.16 -2.07 16.16
N VAL A 122 4.27 -0.90 16.80
CA VAL A 122 4.46 -0.79 18.25
C VAL A 122 3.27 -1.40 19.01
N ALA A 123 2.03 -1.11 18.59
CA ALA A 123 0.83 -1.66 19.18
C ALA A 123 0.76 -3.20 19.05
N ALA A 124 1.06 -3.73 17.86
CA ALA A 124 1.11 -5.17 17.61
C ALA A 124 2.26 -5.88 18.36
N GLY A 125 3.33 -5.15 18.71
CA GLY A 125 4.40 -5.63 19.59
C GLY A 125 4.00 -5.67 21.07
N SER A 126 3.21 -4.69 21.52
CA SER A 126 2.86 -4.47 22.93
C SER A 126 1.75 -5.39 23.44
N GLY A 127 0.93 -5.96 22.55
CA GLY A 127 -0.14 -6.91 22.89
C GLY A 127 0.31 -8.23 23.52
N ARG A 128 1.62 -8.48 23.67
CA ARG A 128 2.18 -9.66 24.37
C ARG A 128 2.46 -9.46 25.86
N LYS A 129 2.14 -8.29 26.44
CA LYS A 129 2.31 -8.01 27.88
C LYS A 129 0.99 -7.62 28.54
N GLN A 130 0.03 -8.54 28.66
CA GLN A 130 -1.06 -8.41 29.66
C GLN A 130 -1.50 -9.79 30.19
N TRP A 131 -0.99 -10.09 31.41
CA TRP A 131 -1.49 -10.96 32.51
C TRP A 131 -1.59 -12.48 32.26
N ILE A 132 -1.16 -13.34 33.20
CA ILE A 132 -1.75 -13.60 34.54
C ILE A 132 -0.70 -13.59 35.67
N SER A 133 -1.04 -12.91 36.77
CA SER A 133 -0.55 -13.14 38.15
C SER A 133 -1.50 -14.08 38.88
#